data_AF-A0AAE1W3G6-F1
#
_entry.id   AF-A0AAE1W3G6-F1
#
_cell.length_a   1.000
_cell.length_b   1.000
_cell.length_c   1.000
_cell.angle_alpha   90.00
_cell.angle_beta   90.00
_cell.angle_gamma   90.00
#
_symmetry.space_group_name_H-M   'P 1'
#
loop_
_entity.id
_entity.type
_entity.pdbx_description
1 polymer ?
#
loop_
_entity_poly.entity_id
_entity_poly.type
_entity_poly.pdbx_seq_one_letter_code
_entity_poly.pdbx_strand_id
1 'polypeptide(L)'
;MRQCEWIRGLKFSGGYASNLARCVDMTELRMHGMKSHDCHVFMKKLIPIALGEMLPEHVWSALTEYFEPDVQSKRSMPRRNDECTGSNNGLQVSIFNYPGRASGATKKRWLSRLEWHIIQTSYLNELYQHHHPTDPIIDRLSSRIGSNDVAEVTSFNAYFVNGYNFQTERHNTGKSTMNCRVYVKSSLYTDEENDFYGIIEEIYSTDIPTYSKLAHRAVQISLVDLVRGMKVHQSYHLVDVNFKKLYQKDDPFILAQQAVQVYFTEYLSTSQRPLHENVDENEDEDEDEVSGGDDETDDEEYEAT
;
A
#
# COMPACT_ATOMS: atom_id res chain seq x y z
N MET A 1 27.75 -0.63 -4.68
CA MET A 1 27.19 -0.53 -6.06
C MET A 1 25.68 -0.78 -6.04
N ARG A 2 25.22 -1.96 -5.57
CA ARG A 2 23.80 -2.35 -5.54
C ARG A 2 22.85 -1.33 -4.87
N GLN A 3 23.22 -0.77 -3.73
CA GLN A 3 22.39 0.23 -3.03
C GLN A 3 22.19 1.50 -3.88
N CYS A 4 23.24 2.01 -4.51
CA CYS A 4 23.15 3.19 -5.38
C CYS A 4 22.32 2.91 -6.64
N GLU A 5 22.47 1.72 -7.23
CA GLU A 5 21.65 1.29 -8.38
C GLU A 5 20.17 1.20 -8.02
N TRP A 6 19.87 0.61 -6.87
CA TRP A 6 18.52 0.54 -6.33
C TRP A 6 17.91 1.92 -6.09
N ILE A 7 18.63 2.82 -5.40
CA ILE A 7 18.18 4.20 -5.17
C ILE A 7 17.93 4.93 -6.50
N ARG A 8 18.79 4.71 -7.49
CA ARG A 8 18.63 5.26 -8.84
C ARG A 8 17.41 4.71 -9.58
N GLY A 9 16.99 3.49 -9.25
CA GLY A 9 15.78 2.84 -9.76
C GLY A 9 14.48 3.29 -9.09
N LEU A 10 14.55 3.96 -7.93
CA LEU A 10 13.37 4.36 -7.17
C LEU A 10 12.47 5.34 -7.94
N LYS A 11 11.18 5.04 -7.94
CA LYS A 11 10.14 5.92 -8.48
C LYS A 11 9.08 6.18 -7.42
N PHE A 12 8.97 7.44 -7.01
CA PHE A 12 7.92 7.87 -6.09
C PHE A 12 6.70 8.40 -6.82
N SER A 13 5.57 8.39 -6.12
CA SER A 13 4.40 9.14 -6.53
C SER A 13 4.67 10.64 -6.57
N GLY A 14 4.03 11.32 -7.52
CA GLY A 14 4.16 12.75 -7.72
C GLY A 14 3.72 13.51 -6.47
N GLY A 15 4.64 14.30 -5.89
CA GLY A 15 4.37 15.07 -4.68
C GLY A 15 4.77 14.38 -3.37
N TYR A 16 5.22 13.13 -3.42
CA TYR A 16 5.74 12.41 -2.25
C TYR A 16 7.22 12.71 -1.98
N ALA A 17 8.10 12.44 -2.96
CA ALA A 17 9.53 12.75 -2.92
C ALA A 17 10.04 13.18 -4.29
N SER A 18 11.20 13.83 -4.33
CA SER A 18 11.86 14.16 -5.61
C SER A 18 12.50 12.93 -6.26
N ASN A 19 12.97 13.07 -7.50
CA ASN A 19 13.67 11.99 -8.19
C ASN A 19 15.08 11.80 -7.60
N LEU A 20 15.19 10.86 -6.64
CA LEU A 20 16.43 10.55 -5.91
C LEU A 20 17.57 10.07 -6.81
N ALA A 21 17.27 9.57 -8.03
CA ALA A 21 18.30 9.22 -9.01
C ALA A 21 19.23 10.40 -9.35
N ARG A 22 18.75 11.64 -9.20
CA ARG A 22 19.55 12.87 -9.41
C ARG A 22 20.55 13.15 -8.28
N CYS A 23 20.38 12.49 -7.15
CA CYS A 23 21.20 12.65 -5.96
C CYS A 23 22.25 11.53 -5.81
N VAL A 24 22.29 10.56 -6.74
CA VAL A 24 23.20 9.41 -6.68
C VAL A 24 24.37 9.63 -7.63
N ASP A 25 25.58 9.60 -7.09
CA ASP A 25 26.83 9.54 -7.86
C ASP A 25 27.27 8.07 -7.98
N MET A 26 27.23 7.55 -9.20
CA MET A 26 27.64 6.16 -9.48
C MET A 26 29.15 5.96 -9.53
N THR A 27 29.94 7.03 -9.66
CA THR A 27 31.40 6.96 -9.71
C THR A 27 31.97 6.83 -8.30
N GLU A 28 31.51 7.71 -7.42
CA GLU A 28 31.94 7.74 -6.02
C GLU A 28 31.06 6.89 -5.08
N LEU A 29 29.99 6.28 -5.61
CA LEU A 29 29.02 5.47 -4.86
C LEU A 29 28.45 6.19 -3.63
N ARG A 30 28.16 7.49 -3.77
CA ARG A 30 27.65 8.34 -2.69
C ARG A 30 26.39 9.08 -3.09
N MET A 31 25.65 9.54 -2.09
CA MET A 31 24.52 10.44 -2.29
C MET A 31 24.88 11.87 -1.91
N HIS A 32 24.44 12.85 -2.72
CA HIS A 32 24.59 14.26 -2.39
C HIS A 32 23.43 15.11 -2.93
N GLY A 33 23.27 16.33 -2.40
CA GLY A 33 22.30 17.30 -2.92
C GLY A 33 20.82 16.97 -2.64
N MET A 34 20.52 16.05 -1.73
CA MET A 34 19.15 15.83 -1.25
C MET A 34 18.66 17.03 -0.45
N LYS A 35 17.40 17.41 -0.64
CA LYS A 35 16.73 18.41 0.19
C LYS A 35 16.27 17.76 1.50
N SER A 36 16.05 18.56 2.54
CA SER A 36 15.65 18.06 3.87
C SER A 36 14.44 17.14 3.85
N HIS A 37 13.43 17.41 3.00
CA HIS A 37 12.26 16.53 2.83
C HIS A 37 12.63 15.17 2.23
N ASP A 38 13.46 15.16 1.19
CA ASP A 38 13.91 13.93 0.54
C ASP A 38 14.83 13.13 1.47
N CYS A 39 15.67 13.80 2.26
CA CYS A 39 16.45 13.15 3.33
C CYS A 39 15.52 12.50 4.36
N HIS A 40 14.43 13.16 4.74
CA HIS A 40 13.48 12.61 5.70
C HIS A 40 12.78 11.36 5.15
N VAL A 41 12.34 11.38 3.90
CA VAL A 41 11.80 10.20 3.21
C VAL A 41 12.86 9.09 3.16
N PHE A 42 14.10 9.42 2.79
CA PHE A 42 15.18 8.44 2.73
C PHE A 42 15.43 7.78 4.09
N MET A 43 15.62 8.58 5.14
CA MET A 43 15.89 8.08 6.48
C MET A 43 14.75 7.26 7.05
N LYS A 44 13.51 7.75 6.93
CA LYS A 44 12.36 7.06 7.53
C LYS A 44 11.90 5.83 6.76
N LYS A 45 11.89 5.91 5.42
CA LYS A 45 11.18 4.93 4.59
C LYS A 45 12.11 4.02 3.80
N LEU A 46 13.29 4.51 3.45
CA LEU A 46 14.21 3.76 2.60
C LEU A 46 15.31 3.09 3.40
N ILE A 47 15.82 3.68 4.49
CA ILE A 47 16.86 3.04 5.31
C ILE A 47 16.42 1.66 5.83
N PRO A 48 15.22 1.48 6.42
CA PRO A 48 14.80 0.16 6.88
C PRO A 48 14.76 -0.87 5.74
N ILE A 49 14.32 -0.46 4.55
CA ILE A 49 14.27 -1.34 3.37
C ILE A 49 15.68 -1.61 2.83
N ALA A 50 16.53 -0.58 2.81
CA ALA A 50 17.86 -0.62 2.21
C ALA A 50 18.86 -1.43 3.04
N LEU A 51 18.70 -1.39 4.37
CA LEU A 51 19.61 -2.01 5.33
C LEU A 51 19.02 -3.24 6.01
N GLY A 52 17.76 -3.59 5.78
CA GLY A 52 17.10 -4.70 6.47
C GLY A 52 17.84 -6.03 6.32
N GLU A 53 18.30 -6.36 5.12
CA GLU A 53 19.09 -7.59 4.89
C GLU A 53 20.54 -7.49 5.42
N MET A 54 21.00 -6.29 5.79
CA MET A 54 22.37 -6.04 6.24
C MET A 54 22.49 -5.94 7.78
N LEU A 55 21.36 -5.89 8.49
CA LEU A 55 21.32 -5.63 9.92
C LEU A 55 20.75 -6.84 10.67
N PRO A 56 21.26 -7.15 11.88
CA PRO A 56 20.62 -8.12 12.75
C PRO A 56 19.17 -7.75 13.05
N GLU A 57 18.32 -8.76 13.22
CA GLU A 57 16.86 -8.59 13.37
C GLU A 57 16.47 -7.58 14.46
N HIS A 58 17.13 -7.63 15.61
CA HIS A 58 16.88 -6.71 16.73
C HIS A 58 17.24 -5.25 16.41
N VAL A 59 18.30 -5.00 15.62
CA VAL A 59 18.69 -3.65 15.19
C VAL A 59 17.71 -3.12 14.17
N TRP A 60 17.34 -3.97 13.21
CA TRP A 60 16.40 -3.58 12.18
C TRP A 60 14.99 -3.35 12.74
N SER A 61 14.52 -4.19 13.66
CA SER A 61 13.27 -4.02 14.39
C SER A 61 13.21 -2.65 15.08
N ALA A 62 14.26 -2.28 15.82
CA ALA A 62 14.35 -0.96 16.45
C ALA A 62 14.31 0.20 15.42
N LEU A 63 14.93 0.04 14.25
CA LEU A 63 14.86 1.04 13.17
C LEU A 63 13.46 1.17 12.58
N THR A 64 12.73 0.06 12.42
CA THR A 64 11.35 0.09 11.91
C THR A 64 10.37 0.75 12.88
N GLU A 65 10.57 0.58 14.19
CA GLU A 65 9.75 1.21 15.22
C GLU A 65 10.08 2.71 15.36
N TYR A 66 11.37 3.06 15.33
CA TYR A 66 11.83 4.44 15.48
C TYR A 66 11.35 5.38 14.35
N PHE A 67 11.14 4.83 13.16
CA PHE A 67 10.66 5.59 11.99
C PHE A 67 9.18 5.30 11.70
N GLU A 68 8.28 5.76 12.58
CA GLU A 68 6.83 5.70 12.36
C GLU A 68 6.43 6.18 10.94
N PRO A 69 5.38 5.57 10.35
CA PRO A 69 5.15 5.62 8.91
C PRO A 69 4.63 6.95 8.35
N ASP A 70 4.40 7.97 9.15
CA ASP A 70 3.78 9.19 8.65
C ASP A 70 4.82 10.22 8.19
N VAL A 71 5.01 10.27 6.87
CA VAL A 71 5.72 11.37 6.19
C VAL A 71 4.71 12.20 5.41
N GLN A 72 4.32 13.33 5.99
CA GLN A 72 3.46 14.30 5.32
C GLN A 72 4.32 15.23 4.45
N SER A 73 3.91 15.45 3.20
CA SER A 73 4.54 16.46 2.33
C SER A 73 3.71 17.75 2.32
N LYS A 74 4.36 18.91 2.17
CA LYS A 74 3.64 20.20 2.01
C LYS A 74 2.66 20.22 0.83
N ARG A 75 2.74 19.24 -0.09
CA ARG A 75 1.84 19.10 -1.24
C ARG A 75 0.65 18.18 -0.95
N SER A 76 0.77 17.25 -0.01
CA SER A 76 -0.29 16.30 0.40
C SER A 76 -1.21 16.85 1.51
N MET A 77 -0.87 17.99 2.10
CA MET A 77 -1.75 18.71 3.01
C MET A 77 -2.80 19.52 2.23
N PRO A 78 -4.09 19.49 2.64
CA PRO A 78 -5.10 20.43 2.16
C PRO A 78 -4.59 21.87 2.28
N ARG A 79 -4.96 22.75 1.35
CA ARG A 79 -4.53 24.15 1.44
C ARG A 79 -5.17 24.78 2.67
N ARG A 80 -4.48 25.76 3.29
CA ARG A 80 -4.97 26.45 4.51
C ARG A 80 -6.37 27.08 4.40
N ASN A 81 -6.91 27.21 3.19
CA ASN A 81 -8.23 27.80 2.93
C ASN A 81 -9.31 26.75 2.60
N ASP A 82 -9.01 25.45 2.70
CA ASP A 82 -9.98 24.39 2.49
C ASP A 82 -10.59 23.99 3.85
N GLU A 83 -11.51 24.80 4.37
CA GLU A 83 -12.32 24.43 5.55
C GLU A 83 -13.34 23.35 5.14
N CYS A 84 -12.98 22.07 5.30
CA CYS A 84 -13.97 20.99 5.30
C CYS A 84 -14.44 20.73 6.73
N THR A 85 -15.69 21.11 7.01
CA THR A 85 -16.46 20.69 8.18
C THR A 85 -16.79 19.20 8.05
N GLY A 86 -15.90 18.34 8.55
CA GLY A 86 -16.12 16.90 8.66
C GLY A 86 -15.25 16.35 9.78
N SER A 87 -15.85 15.59 10.70
CA SER A 87 -15.16 15.06 11.88
C SER A 87 -13.95 14.23 11.47
N ASN A 88 -12.75 14.75 11.73
CA ASN A 88 -11.48 14.07 11.53
C ASN A 88 -11.27 13.05 12.65
N ASN A 89 -11.64 11.80 12.40
CA ASN A 89 -10.90 10.69 12.99
C ASN A 89 -9.64 10.53 12.12
N GLY A 90 -8.48 10.87 12.68
CA GLY A 90 -7.22 11.03 11.96
C GLY A 90 -6.93 9.91 10.95
N LEU A 91 -6.40 10.33 9.79
CA LEU A 91 -5.93 9.49 8.67
C LEU A 91 -7.01 8.91 7.72
N GLN A 92 -7.84 9.77 7.12
CA GLN A 92 -8.34 9.49 5.76
C GLN A 92 -8.80 10.76 5.05
N VAL A 93 -7.87 11.49 4.43
CA VAL A 93 -8.28 12.50 3.45
C VAL A 93 -8.73 11.72 2.21
N SER A 94 -10.05 11.52 2.05
CA SER A 94 -10.57 10.96 0.80
C SER A 94 -10.11 11.83 -0.37
N ILE A 95 -9.29 11.21 -1.22
CA ILE A 95 -8.57 11.88 -2.29
C ILE A 95 -9.49 12.47 -3.35
N PHE A 96 -10.74 12.02 -3.51
CA PHE A 96 -11.68 12.54 -4.51
C PHE A 96 -12.88 13.29 -3.92
N ASN A 97 -12.91 13.52 -2.60
CA ASN A 97 -13.95 14.36 -1.98
C ASN A 97 -13.76 15.86 -2.25
N TYR A 98 -12.62 16.23 -2.85
CA TYR A 98 -12.29 17.61 -3.19
C TYR A 98 -12.34 17.84 -4.70
N PRO A 99 -12.63 19.08 -5.15
CA PRO A 99 -12.59 19.41 -6.57
C PRO A 99 -11.18 19.20 -7.14
N GLY A 100 -11.00 18.10 -7.87
CA GLY A 100 -9.79 17.85 -8.64
C GLY A 100 -9.89 18.40 -10.07
N ARG A 101 -8.77 18.39 -10.79
CA ARG A 101 -8.69 18.84 -12.19
C ARG A 101 -8.14 17.75 -13.11
N ALA A 102 -8.74 17.64 -14.29
CA ALA A 102 -8.19 16.83 -15.36
C ALA A 102 -6.77 17.31 -15.72
N SER A 103 -5.87 16.37 -15.99
CA SER A 103 -4.55 16.65 -16.54
C SER A 103 -4.41 15.94 -17.88
N GLY A 104 -4.14 16.71 -18.93
CA GLY A 104 -4.11 16.20 -20.31
C GLY A 104 -5.49 16.10 -20.95
N ALA A 105 -5.55 15.38 -22.07
CA ALA A 105 -6.77 15.25 -22.87
C ALA A 105 -7.84 14.38 -22.19
N THR A 106 -9.09 14.82 -22.27
CA THR A 106 -10.28 14.08 -21.84
C THR A 106 -10.93 13.41 -23.05
N LYS A 107 -11.61 12.28 -22.82
CA LYS A 107 -12.35 11.55 -23.86
C LYS A 107 -13.73 11.18 -23.35
N LYS A 108 -14.67 10.97 -24.28
CA LYS A 108 -15.96 10.33 -23.97
C LYS A 108 -15.84 8.82 -24.17
N ARG A 109 -16.43 8.04 -23.28
CA ARG A 109 -16.50 6.57 -23.35
C ARG A 109 -17.91 6.11 -22.99
N TRP A 110 -18.43 5.17 -23.75
CA TRP A 110 -19.64 4.45 -23.38
C TRP A 110 -19.26 3.24 -22.52
N LEU A 111 -19.83 3.16 -21.33
CA LEU A 111 -19.71 1.99 -20.47
C LEU A 111 -20.76 0.94 -20.86
N SER A 112 -20.37 -0.32 -20.80
CA SER A 112 -21.28 -1.45 -20.91
C SER A 112 -22.29 -1.44 -19.76
N ARG A 113 -23.38 -2.19 -19.93
CA ARG A 113 -24.40 -2.35 -18.89
C ARG A 113 -23.81 -2.88 -17.58
N LEU A 114 -22.86 -3.82 -17.67
CA LEU A 114 -22.23 -4.41 -16.49
C LEU A 114 -21.33 -3.40 -15.78
N GLU A 115 -20.44 -2.72 -16.51
CA GLU A 115 -19.56 -1.67 -15.95
C GLU A 115 -20.38 -0.58 -15.25
N TRP A 116 -21.46 -0.12 -15.90
CA TRP A 116 -22.33 0.91 -15.34
C TRP A 116 -23.07 0.43 -14.09
N HIS A 117 -23.60 -0.80 -14.13
CA HIS A 117 -24.28 -1.40 -13.00
C HIS A 117 -23.37 -1.54 -11.78
N ILE A 118 -22.11 -1.97 -11.98
CA ILE A 118 -21.13 -2.07 -10.89
C ILE A 118 -20.89 -0.68 -10.28
N ILE A 119 -20.63 0.33 -11.10
CA ILE A 119 -20.40 1.70 -10.60
C ILE A 119 -21.60 2.20 -9.79
N GLN A 120 -22.83 2.09 -10.32
CA GLN A 120 -24.03 2.54 -9.61
C GLN A 120 -24.21 1.81 -8.27
N THR A 121 -23.98 0.50 -8.25
CA THR A 121 -24.08 -0.33 -7.03
C THR A 121 -23.05 0.10 -6.00
N SER A 122 -21.80 0.35 -6.40
CA SER A 122 -20.76 0.86 -5.50
C SER A 122 -21.14 2.21 -4.89
N TYR A 123 -21.71 3.14 -5.67
CA TYR A 123 -22.22 4.41 -5.12
C TYR A 123 -23.37 4.22 -4.14
N LEU A 124 -24.30 3.31 -4.46
CA LEU A 124 -25.43 3.04 -3.59
C LEU A 124 -24.97 2.46 -2.24
N ASN A 125 -24.02 1.52 -2.27
CA ASN A 125 -23.44 0.96 -1.05
C ASN A 125 -22.78 2.03 -0.18
N GLU A 126 -22.02 2.95 -0.79
CA GLU A 126 -21.42 4.05 -0.04
C GLU A 126 -22.48 4.98 0.58
N LEU A 127 -23.57 5.27 -0.13
CA LEU A 127 -24.66 6.08 0.40
C LEU A 127 -25.29 5.41 1.63
N TYR A 128 -25.52 4.09 1.61
CA TYR A 128 -26.03 3.34 2.76
C TYR A 128 -25.11 3.36 3.98
N GLN A 129 -23.79 3.54 3.80
CA GLN A 129 -22.86 3.66 4.92
C GLN A 129 -22.95 5.02 5.64
N HIS A 130 -23.45 6.06 4.97
CA HIS A 130 -23.42 7.44 5.48
C HIS A 130 -24.79 8.10 5.61
N HIS A 131 -25.84 7.50 5.04
CA HIS A 131 -27.18 8.07 4.99
C HIS A 131 -28.23 7.06 5.47
N HIS A 132 -29.35 7.58 6.00
CA HIS A 132 -30.48 6.75 6.41
C HIS A 132 -31.14 6.10 5.18
N PRO A 133 -31.63 4.84 5.23
CA PRO A 133 -32.21 4.16 4.07
C PRO A 133 -33.36 4.88 3.36
N THR A 134 -34.09 5.75 4.07
CA THR A 134 -35.20 6.56 3.52
C THR A 134 -34.74 7.88 2.91
N ASP A 135 -33.44 8.06 2.71
CA ASP A 135 -32.89 9.23 2.05
C ASP A 135 -33.38 9.27 0.58
N PRO A 136 -33.98 10.37 0.10
CA PRO A 136 -34.50 10.46 -1.26
C PRO A 136 -33.46 10.17 -2.35
N ILE A 137 -32.17 10.35 -2.06
CA ILE A 137 -31.11 10.08 -3.02
C ILE A 137 -30.88 8.59 -3.22
N ILE A 138 -31.04 7.81 -2.16
CA ILE A 138 -30.96 6.35 -2.17
C ILE A 138 -32.10 5.80 -3.01
N ASP A 139 -33.33 6.28 -2.80
CA ASP A 139 -34.49 5.90 -3.61
C ASP A 139 -34.28 6.23 -5.10
N ARG A 140 -33.78 7.43 -5.40
CA ARG A 140 -33.53 7.88 -6.78
C ARG A 140 -32.44 7.07 -7.48
N LEU A 141 -31.38 6.68 -6.78
CA LEU A 141 -30.32 5.86 -7.35
C LEU A 141 -30.78 4.41 -7.50
N SER A 142 -31.46 3.86 -6.48
CA SER A 142 -32.02 2.51 -6.50
C SER A 142 -33.02 2.31 -7.63
N SER A 143 -33.88 3.29 -7.92
CA SER A 143 -34.82 3.23 -9.05
C SER A 143 -34.14 3.21 -10.43
N ARG A 144 -32.86 3.59 -10.51
CA ARG A 144 -32.04 3.60 -11.74
C ARG A 144 -31.12 2.39 -11.84
N ILE A 145 -30.96 1.61 -10.77
CA ILE A 145 -30.17 0.38 -10.77
C ILE A 145 -31.04 -0.73 -11.34
N GLY A 146 -30.66 -1.28 -12.49
CA GLY A 146 -31.40 -2.35 -13.18
C GLY A 146 -32.14 -1.92 -14.44
N SER A 147 -32.14 -0.63 -14.79
CA SER A 147 -32.46 -0.21 -16.15
C SER A 147 -31.47 -0.83 -17.14
N ASN A 148 -31.87 -1.03 -18.39
CA ASN A 148 -30.97 -1.48 -19.47
C ASN A 148 -30.03 -0.34 -19.94
N ASP A 149 -29.69 0.58 -19.05
CA ASP A 149 -29.01 1.81 -19.39
C ASP A 149 -27.53 1.55 -19.62
N VAL A 150 -27.03 2.09 -20.74
CA VAL A 150 -25.61 2.36 -20.96
C VAL A 150 -25.35 3.82 -20.58
N ALA A 151 -24.14 4.10 -20.09
CA ALA A 151 -23.77 5.45 -19.67
C ALA A 151 -22.61 5.98 -20.51
N GLU A 152 -22.75 7.20 -21.03
CA GLU A 152 -21.62 7.97 -21.52
C GLU A 152 -20.92 8.61 -20.32
N VAL A 153 -19.64 8.31 -20.15
CA VAL A 153 -18.79 8.89 -19.11
C VAL A 153 -17.66 9.69 -19.73
N THR A 154 -17.09 10.60 -18.95
CA THR A 154 -15.86 11.30 -19.35
C THR A 154 -14.66 10.57 -18.74
N SER A 155 -13.73 10.11 -19.58
CA SER A 155 -12.50 9.45 -19.13
C SER A 155 -11.28 10.40 -19.12
N PHE A 156 -10.36 10.11 -18.20
CA PHE A 156 -9.14 10.89 -17.98
C PHE A 156 -7.91 9.98 -18.00
N ASN A 157 -6.86 10.42 -18.68
CA ASN A 157 -5.53 9.78 -18.58
C ASN A 157 -4.80 10.15 -17.28
N ALA A 158 -5.14 11.31 -16.72
CA ALA A 158 -4.59 11.79 -15.46
C ALA A 158 -5.58 12.72 -14.75
N TYR A 159 -5.63 12.63 -13.43
CA TYR A 159 -6.48 13.44 -12.58
C TYR A 159 -5.70 13.92 -11.36
N PHE A 160 -5.62 15.24 -11.18
CA PHE A 160 -4.93 15.85 -10.07
C PHE A 160 -5.93 16.22 -8.97
N VAL A 161 -5.71 15.70 -7.77
CA VAL A 161 -6.56 15.96 -6.61
C VAL A 161 -5.77 15.81 -5.32
N ASN A 162 -6.02 16.67 -4.33
CA ASN A 162 -5.33 16.68 -3.03
C ASN A 162 -3.79 16.63 -3.09
N GLY A 163 -3.20 17.26 -4.11
CA GLY A 163 -1.74 17.25 -4.27
C GLY A 163 -1.17 16.05 -5.01
N TYR A 164 -1.98 15.01 -5.20
CA TYR A 164 -1.63 13.78 -5.90
C TYR A 164 -2.05 13.87 -7.35
N ASN A 165 -1.25 13.27 -8.24
CA ASN A 165 -1.56 13.17 -9.65
C ASN A 165 -1.78 11.70 -9.99
N PHE A 166 -3.04 11.26 -10.00
CA PHE A 166 -3.40 9.90 -10.41
C PHE A 166 -3.30 9.78 -11.92
N GLN A 167 -2.67 8.73 -12.42
CA GLN A 167 -2.48 8.51 -13.85
C GLN A 167 -2.87 7.09 -14.21
N THR A 168 -3.43 6.90 -15.39
CA THR A 168 -3.58 5.55 -15.95
C THR A 168 -2.21 4.94 -16.22
N GLU A 169 -2.11 3.62 -16.16
CA GLU A 169 -0.85 2.90 -16.41
C GLU A 169 -0.25 3.29 -17.75
N ARG A 170 -1.07 3.24 -18.80
CA ARG A 170 -0.70 3.69 -20.16
C ARG A 170 -0.11 5.09 -20.19
N HIS A 171 -0.67 6.02 -19.41
CA HIS A 171 -0.18 7.40 -19.36
C HIS A 171 1.06 7.56 -18.48
N ASN A 172 1.27 6.67 -17.51
CA ASN A 172 2.41 6.70 -16.61
C ASN A 172 3.65 5.95 -17.16
N THR A 173 3.47 5.07 -18.14
CA THR A 173 4.55 4.33 -18.81
C THR A 173 5.66 5.26 -19.30
N GLY A 174 6.90 4.89 -19.01
CA GLY A 174 8.10 5.67 -19.37
C GLY A 174 8.38 6.88 -18.48
N LYS A 175 7.51 7.24 -17.54
CA LYS A 175 7.76 8.37 -16.63
C LYS A 175 8.68 7.96 -15.47
N SER A 176 9.33 8.99 -14.90
CA SER A 176 10.20 8.88 -13.71
C SER A 176 9.42 8.86 -12.38
N THR A 177 8.10 9.00 -12.42
CA THR A 177 7.22 8.98 -11.24
C THR A 177 6.21 7.84 -11.36
N MET A 178 5.84 7.24 -10.24
CA MET A 178 4.90 6.13 -10.16
C MET A 178 3.54 6.64 -9.68
N ASN A 179 2.64 6.92 -10.62
CA ASN A 179 1.37 7.60 -10.34
C ASN A 179 0.12 6.76 -10.59
N CYS A 180 0.31 5.54 -11.09
CA CYS A 180 -0.75 4.62 -11.49
C CYS A 180 -0.94 3.46 -10.51
N ARG A 181 -0.30 3.50 -9.33
CA ARG A 181 -0.38 2.46 -8.32
C ARG A 181 -1.24 2.94 -7.16
N VAL A 182 -2.18 2.09 -6.76
CA VAL A 182 -3.12 2.38 -5.69
C VAL A 182 -3.27 1.17 -4.78
N TYR A 183 -3.66 1.44 -3.54
CA TYR A 183 -4.22 0.41 -2.67
C TYR A 183 -5.60 0.84 -2.18
N VAL A 184 -6.39 -0.14 -1.76
CA VAL A 184 -7.74 0.01 -1.24
C VAL A 184 -7.83 -0.82 0.02
N LYS A 185 -8.33 -0.24 1.10
CA LYS A 185 -8.45 -0.95 2.37
C LYS A 185 -9.47 -2.08 2.29
N SER A 186 -9.09 -3.25 2.81
CA SER A 186 -9.95 -4.44 2.80
C SER A 186 -11.23 -4.26 3.60
N SER A 187 -11.13 -3.57 4.74
CA SER A 187 -12.25 -3.30 5.67
C SER A 187 -13.45 -2.60 5.03
N LEU A 188 -13.33 -2.11 3.79
CA LEU A 188 -14.42 -1.52 3.02
C LEU A 188 -15.31 -2.58 2.34
N TYR A 189 -14.82 -3.80 2.17
CA TYR A 189 -15.47 -4.86 1.38
C TYR A 189 -15.61 -6.17 2.13
N THR A 190 -14.64 -6.50 2.99
CA THR A 190 -14.54 -7.82 3.64
C THR A 190 -13.96 -7.68 5.04
N ASP A 191 -14.30 -8.61 5.93
CA ASP A 191 -13.65 -8.77 7.24
C ASP A 191 -12.22 -9.35 7.14
N GLU A 192 -11.67 -9.47 5.92
CA GLU A 192 -10.30 -9.93 5.68
C GLU A 192 -9.28 -8.85 6.08
N GLU A 193 -8.13 -9.29 6.61
CA GLU A 193 -7.06 -8.39 7.06
C GLU A 193 -6.22 -7.80 5.90
N ASN A 194 -6.32 -8.36 4.69
CA ASN A 194 -5.40 -8.04 3.60
C ASN A 194 -5.92 -6.95 2.66
N ASP A 195 -5.30 -5.77 2.72
CA ASP A 195 -5.57 -4.68 1.79
C ASP A 195 -5.36 -5.06 0.31
N PHE A 196 -6.14 -4.44 -0.58
CA PHE A 196 -6.06 -4.70 -2.01
C PHE A 196 -5.09 -3.74 -2.68
N TYR A 197 -4.24 -4.25 -3.57
CA TYR A 197 -3.31 -3.43 -4.35
C TYR A 197 -3.60 -3.56 -5.84
N GLY A 198 -3.45 -2.46 -6.57
CA GLY A 198 -3.80 -2.44 -7.97
C GLY A 198 -3.15 -1.35 -8.81
N ILE A 199 -3.45 -1.43 -10.09
CA ILE A 199 -3.01 -0.52 -11.14
C ILE A 199 -4.22 0.23 -11.67
N ILE A 200 -4.11 1.55 -11.81
CA ILE A 200 -5.15 2.36 -12.43
C ILE A 200 -5.14 2.11 -13.94
N GLU A 201 -6.23 1.56 -14.47
CA GLU A 201 -6.43 1.40 -15.90
C GLU A 201 -7.12 2.61 -16.49
N GLU A 202 -8.23 3.02 -15.87
CA GLU A 202 -9.08 4.10 -16.37
C GLU A 202 -9.64 4.91 -15.20
N ILE A 203 -9.82 6.22 -15.44
CA ILE A 203 -10.43 7.15 -14.48
C ILE A 203 -11.64 7.77 -15.16
N TYR A 204 -12.81 7.69 -14.51
CA TYR A 204 -14.08 8.18 -15.05
C TYR A 204 -14.69 9.27 -14.18
N SER A 205 -15.37 10.20 -14.83
CA SER A 205 -16.33 11.12 -14.22
C SER A 205 -17.73 10.70 -14.64
N THR A 206 -18.62 10.58 -13.67
CA THR A 206 -20.01 10.17 -13.87
C THR A 206 -20.97 11.25 -13.39
N ASP A 207 -22.16 11.19 -13.95
CA ASP A 207 -23.24 12.15 -13.73
C ASP A 207 -24.24 11.60 -12.69
N ILE A 208 -23.75 10.72 -11.80
CA ILE A 208 -24.58 10.07 -10.79
C ILE A 208 -25.14 11.16 -9.86
N PRO A 209 -26.46 11.17 -9.61
CA PRO A 209 -27.07 12.18 -8.76
C PRO A 209 -26.57 12.03 -7.34
N THR A 210 -26.00 13.09 -6.78
CA THR A 210 -25.54 13.11 -5.39
C THR A 210 -25.84 14.45 -4.73
N TYR A 211 -25.61 14.54 -3.42
CA TYR A 211 -25.71 15.78 -2.67
C TYR A 211 -24.62 16.80 -3.03
N SER A 212 -23.49 16.32 -3.55
CA SER A 212 -22.39 17.19 -3.94
C SER A 212 -22.59 17.74 -5.35
N LYS A 213 -22.30 19.03 -5.53
CA LYS A 213 -22.15 19.62 -6.87
C LYS A 213 -20.87 19.12 -7.57
N LEU A 214 -20.00 18.41 -6.86
CA LEU A 214 -18.82 17.77 -7.45
C LEU A 214 -19.28 16.55 -8.24
N ALA A 215 -18.82 16.48 -9.50
CA ALA A 215 -18.99 15.27 -10.28
C ALA A 215 -18.26 14.12 -9.57
N HIS A 216 -18.89 12.96 -9.59
CA HIS A 216 -18.40 11.75 -8.93
C HIS A 216 -17.34 11.05 -9.78
N ARG A 217 -16.44 10.32 -9.14
CA ARG A 217 -15.31 9.68 -9.81
C ARG A 217 -15.29 8.18 -9.53
N ALA A 218 -15.27 7.39 -10.59
CA ALA A 218 -15.02 5.96 -10.51
C ALA A 218 -13.66 5.66 -11.12
N VAL A 219 -12.97 4.67 -10.60
CA VAL A 219 -11.68 4.22 -11.12
C VAL A 219 -11.80 2.74 -11.44
N GLN A 220 -11.45 2.39 -12.68
CA GLN A 220 -11.25 1.00 -13.04
C GLN A 220 -9.81 0.64 -12.71
N ILE A 221 -9.64 -0.44 -11.96
CA ILE A 221 -8.32 -0.90 -11.52
C ILE A 221 -8.09 -2.35 -11.91
N SER A 222 -6.84 -2.69 -12.22
CA SER A 222 -6.37 -4.07 -12.27
C SER A 222 -5.84 -4.46 -10.89
N LEU A 223 -6.56 -5.32 -10.18
CA LEU A 223 -6.17 -5.77 -8.85
C LEU A 223 -5.14 -6.91 -8.90
N VAL A 224 -4.27 -6.96 -7.91
CA VAL A 224 -3.36 -8.08 -7.68
C VAL A 224 -4.12 -9.20 -6.98
N ASP A 225 -3.84 -10.44 -7.39
CA ASP A 225 -4.40 -11.64 -6.76
C ASP A 225 -3.86 -11.77 -5.32
N LEU A 226 -4.76 -11.74 -4.32
CA LEU A 226 -4.37 -11.78 -2.91
C LEU A 226 -3.60 -13.06 -2.54
N VAL A 227 -3.92 -14.19 -3.15
CA VAL A 227 -3.35 -15.50 -2.80
C VAL A 227 -2.04 -15.73 -3.52
N ARG A 228 -2.00 -15.41 -4.82
CA ARG A 228 -0.87 -15.75 -5.70
C ARG A 228 0.11 -14.60 -5.79
N GLY A 229 -0.39 -13.37 -5.72
CA GLY A 229 0.31 -12.14 -6.04
C GLY A 229 0.75 -11.32 -4.84
N MET A 230 0.36 -11.68 -3.61
CA MET A 230 0.73 -10.96 -2.41
C MET A 230 1.41 -11.84 -1.36
N LYS A 231 2.32 -11.25 -0.60
CA LYS A 231 2.84 -11.82 0.67
C LYS A 231 2.98 -10.69 1.68
N VAL A 232 2.47 -10.90 2.88
CA VAL A 232 2.63 -9.94 3.98
C VAL A 232 3.63 -10.51 4.97
N HIS A 233 4.67 -9.75 5.28
CA HIS A 233 5.60 -10.11 6.34
C HIS A 233 4.94 -9.92 7.70
N GLN A 234 4.81 -11.00 8.47
CA GLN A 234 4.00 -11.03 9.69
C GLN A 234 4.48 -10.05 10.78
N SER A 235 5.80 -9.88 10.94
CA SER A 235 6.38 -9.05 12.01
C SER A 235 6.55 -7.57 11.67
N TYR A 236 6.51 -7.17 10.38
CA TYR A 236 6.86 -5.79 9.98
C TYR A 236 5.85 -5.17 9.01
N HIS A 237 4.78 -5.90 8.70
CA HIS A 237 3.71 -5.48 7.79
C HIS A 237 4.19 -4.96 6.42
N LEU A 238 5.37 -5.41 5.98
CA LEU A 238 5.84 -5.18 4.62
C LEU A 238 5.03 -6.06 3.68
N VAL A 239 4.49 -5.44 2.64
CA VAL A 239 3.65 -6.11 1.64
C VAL A 239 4.42 -6.27 0.34
N ASP A 240 4.72 -7.52 0.00
CA ASP A 240 5.28 -7.89 -1.28
C ASP A 240 4.15 -8.04 -2.29
N VAL A 241 4.23 -7.30 -3.39
CA VAL A 241 3.18 -7.26 -4.41
C VAL A 241 3.76 -7.62 -5.77
N ASN A 242 3.17 -8.64 -6.39
CA ASN A 242 3.55 -9.11 -7.72
C ASN A 242 2.48 -8.74 -8.75
N PHE A 243 2.69 -7.60 -9.41
CA PHE A 243 1.83 -7.08 -10.47
C PHE A 243 1.77 -7.93 -11.75
N LYS A 244 2.54 -9.03 -11.85
CA LYS A 244 2.38 -10.01 -12.94
C LYS A 244 1.27 -11.03 -12.65
N LYS A 245 0.84 -11.12 -11.39
CA LYS A 245 -0.20 -12.02 -10.91
C LYS A 245 -1.45 -11.23 -10.58
N LEU A 246 -2.07 -10.69 -11.62
CA LEU A 246 -3.30 -9.93 -11.50
C LEU A 246 -4.49 -10.87 -11.31
N TYR A 247 -5.45 -10.41 -10.54
CA TYR A 247 -6.73 -11.05 -10.34
C TYR A 247 -7.46 -11.15 -11.68
N GLN A 248 -7.91 -12.37 -12.05
CA GLN A 248 -8.44 -12.66 -13.39
C GLN A 248 -9.95 -12.44 -13.54
N LYS A 249 -10.64 -12.01 -12.48
CA LYS A 249 -12.08 -11.76 -12.56
C LYS A 249 -12.35 -10.42 -13.22
N ASP A 250 -13.40 -10.39 -14.02
CA ASP A 250 -13.79 -9.21 -14.76
C ASP A 250 -14.22 -8.06 -13.83
N ASP A 251 -13.54 -6.93 -14.02
CA ASP A 251 -13.93 -5.56 -13.66
C ASP A 251 -14.00 -5.16 -12.18
N PRO A 252 -12.86 -4.92 -11.52
CA PRO A 252 -12.83 -4.22 -10.24
C PRO A 252 -12.98 -2.71 -10.49
N PHE A 253 -14.21 -2.23 -10.53
CA PHE A 253 -14.48 -0.82 -10.35
C PHE A 253 -14.51 -0.51 -8.86
N ILE A 254 -13.77 0.52 -8.48
CA ILE A 254 -13.83 1.10 -7.14
C ILE A 254 -14.31 2.54 -7.23
N LEU A 255 -14.92 3.03 -6.15
CA LEU A 255 -15.11 4.46 -6.02
C LEU A 255 -13.76 5.10 -5.83
N ALA A 256 -13.53 6.22 -6.52
CA ALA A 256 -12.21 6.85 -6.50
C ALA A 256 -11.81 7.24 -5.06
N GLN A 257 -12.77 7.64 -4.23
CA GLN A 257 -12.60 8.00 -2.81
C GLN A 257 -12.01 6.89 -1.92
N GLN A 258 -12.10 5.64 -2.36
CA GLN A 258 -11.59 4.48 -1.63
C GLN A 258 -10.14 4.15 -1.98
N ALA A 259 -9.62 4.70 -3.09
CA ALA A 259 -8.24 4.50 -3.50
C ALA A 259 -7.29 5.38 -2.71
N VAL A 260 -6.06 4.90 -2.48
CA VAL A 260 -4.95 5.71 -1.97
C VAL A 260 -3.73 5.47 -2.84
N GLN A 261 -3.03 6.54 -3.24
CA GLN A 261 -1.83 6.41 -4.07
C GLN A 261 -0.68 5.79 -3.28
N VAL A 262 -0.04 4.78 -3.87
CA VAL A 262 1.14 4.13 -3.30
C VAL A 262 2.28 4.11 -4.32
N TYR A 263 3.49 3.89 -3.82
CA TYR A 263 4.64 3.58 -4.64
C TYR A 263 5.21 2.24 -4.19
N PHE A 264 5.89 1.57 -5.11
CA PHE A 264 6.56 0.30 -4.86
C PHE A 264 8.04 0.44 -5.16
N THR A 265 8.83 -0.37 -4.46
CA THR A 265 10.26 -0.52 -4.71
C THR A 265 10.58 -2.00 -4.75
N GLU A 266 11.51 -2.39 -5.61
CA GLU A 266 12.05 -3.75 -5.59
C GLU A 266 12.85 -3.94 -4.30
N TYR A 267 12.98 -5.17 -3.79
CA TYR A 267 13.90 -5.44 -2.69
C TYR A 267 15.34 -5.46 -3.18
N LEU A 268 16.27 -5.10 -2.31
CA LEU A 268 17.71 -5.27 -2.50
C LEU A 268 18.15 -6.74 -2.37
N SER A 269 17.31 -7.72 -2.73
CA SER A 269 17.65 -9.12 -2.49
C SER A 269 18.78 -9.59 -3.42
N THR A 270 19.84 -10.11 -2.79
CA THR A 270 20.96 -10.78 -3.44
C THR A 270 20.76 -12.29 -3.38
N SER A 271 20.38 -12.88 -4.52
CA SER A 271 20.56 -14.30 -4.86
C SER A 271 19.58 -15.34 -4.27
N GLN A 272 19.38 -16.38 -5.07
CA GLN A 272 18.98 -17.73 -4.67
C GLN A 272 19.46 -18.07 -3.25
N ARG A 273 18.55 -18.41 -2.33
CA ARG A 273 18.95 -19.10 -1.10
C ARG A 273 19.56 -20.45 -1.52
N PRO A 274 20.81 -20.79 -1.16
CA PRO A 274 21.20 -22.19 -1.12
C PRO A 274 20.22 -22.88 -0.18
N LEU A 275 19.66 -24.01 -0.62
CA LEU A 275 19.01 -24.95 0.28
C LEU A 275 20.00 -25.20 1.42
N HIS A 276 19.62 -24.88 2.66
CA HIS A 276 20.38 -25.29 3.83
C HIS A 276 20.60 -26.81 3.71
N GLU A 277 21.86 -27.21 3.60
CA GLU A 277 22.26 -28.56 4.02
C GLU A 277 21.79 -28.73 5.45
N ASN A 278 21.06 -29.82 5.69
CA ASN A 278 20.77 -30.32 7.02
C ASN A 278 22.12 -30.49 7.73
N VAL A 279 22.37 -29.69 8.76
CA VAL A 279 23.32 -30.05 9.79
C VAL A 279 22.46 -30.74 10.84
N ASP A 280 22.56 -32.08 10.87
CA ASP A 280 22.06 -32.91 11.96
C ASP A 280 22.69 -32.41 13.26
N GLU A 281 21.84 -31.95 14.18
CA GLU A 281 22.16 -31.82 15.59
C GLU A 281 22.22 -33.24 16.17
N ASN A 282 23.42 -33.82 16.25
CA ASN A 282 23.70 -34.86 17.23
C ASN A 282 24.19 -34.14 18.49
N GLU A 283 23.32 -34.06 19.48
CA GLU A 283 23.68 -33.79 20.87
C GLU A 283 24.37 -35.06 21.42
N ASP A 284 25.69 -35.02 21.60
CA ASP A 284 26.40 -35.96 22.46
C ASP A 284 26.50 -35.30 23.86
N GLU A 285 25.81 -35.92 24.82
CA GLU A 285 25.86 -35.60 26.25
C GLU A 285 27.22 -36.06 26.82
N ASP A 286 28.05 -35.11 27.27
CA ASP A 286 29.25 -35.41 28.06
C ASP A 286 28.84 -35.60 29.54
N GLU A 287 28.89 -36.85 30.02
CA GLU A 287 28.79 -37.21 31.43
C GLU A 287 30.13 -36.96 32.15
N ASP A 288 30.15 -35.98 33.07
CA ASP A 288 31.25 -35.75 34.00
C ASP A 288 31.22 -36.76 35.17
N GLU A 289 32.03 -37.82 35.09
CA GLU A 289 32.37 -38.67 36.24
C GLU A 289 33.42 -37.98 37.13
N VAL A 290 33.00 -37.43 38.27
CA VAL A 290 33.91 -37.03 39.35
C VAL A 290 34.13 -38.21 40.29
N SER A 291 35.33 -38.77 40.23
CA SER A 291 35.88 -39.71 41.21
C SER A 291 36.28 -38.99 42.51
N GLY A 292 35.93 -39.60 43.64
CA GLY A 292 36.34 -39.14 44.96
C GLY A 292 35.90 -40.14 46.03
N GLY A 293 36.72 -41.17 46.23
CA GLY A 293 36.64 -41.98 47.44
C GLY A 293 37.29 -41.23 48.60
N ASP A 294 36.75 -41.43 49.79
CA ASP A 294 37.52 -41.74 50.99
C ASP A 294 36.57 -42.30 52.06
N ASP A 295 37.05 -43.36 52.71
CA ASP A 295 36.51 -44.04 53.88
C ASP A 295 36.25 -43.08 55.04
N GLU A 296 35.16 -43.28 55.78
CA GLU A 296 35.19 -43.25 57.24
C GLU A 296 33.99 -44.03 57.80
N THR A 297 34.30 -45.18 58.39
CA THR A 297 33.48 -45.95 59.31
C THR A 297 33.33 -45.20 60.63
N ASP A 298 32.12 -45.11 61.17
CA ASP A 298 31.91 -45.18 62.62
C ASP A 298 30.47 -45.60 62.94
N ASP A 299 30.40 -46.44 63.98
CA ASP A 299 29.25 -47.14 64.54
C ASP A 299 28.13 -46.21 65.05
N GLU A 300 26.87 -46.66 65.00
CA GLU A 300 26.07 -46.89 66.22
C GLU A 300 24.69 -47.53 65.91
N GLU A 301 24.50 -48.64 66.62
CA GLU A 301 23.31 -49.44 66.92
C GLU A 301 22.11 -48.59 67.42
N TYR A 302 20.86 -48.99 67.13
CA TYR A 302 19.75 -49.18 68.09
C TYR A 302 18.49 -49.74 67.40
N GLU A 303 17.96 -50.82 67.97
CA GLU A 303 16.75 -51.57 67.63
C GLU A 303 15.43 -50.83 67.89
N ALA A 304 14.35 -51.28 67.23
CA ALA A 304 12.96 -51.46 67.69
C ALA A 304 12.08 -51.55 66.42
N THR A 305 11.27 -52.56 66.10
CA THR A 305 10.59 -53.67 66.79
C THR A 305 10.11 -54.65 65.72
#